data_AF-A0A2V9CPT0-F1
#
_entry.id   AF-A0A2V9CPT0-F1
#
_cell.length_a   1.000
_cell.length_b   1.000
_cell.length_c   1.000
_cell.angle_alpha   90.00
_cell.angle_beta   90.00
_cell.angle_gamma   90.00
#
_symmetry.space_group_name_H-M   'P 1'
#
loop_
_entity.id
_entity.type
_entity.pdbx_description
1 polymer ?
#
loop_
_entity_poly.entity_id
_entity_poly.type
_entity_poly.pdbx_seq_one_letter_code
_entity_poly.pdbx_strand_id
1 'polypeptide(L)'
;MTRSRSTKAEKAWQLNAARGLLRRQVAPPEAVRRLSREFDLSERQAYRYLEQASQLDRAVQVPEATVPVTLKLPPRTVELLRKYARSSGLTIGAIVTAALNAFLRTLKRHG
;
A
#
# COMPACT_ATOMS: atom_id res chain seq x y z
N MET A 1 16.44 20.39 6.72
CA MET A 1 16.31 19.00 6.20
C MET A 1 15.12 18.95 5.26
N THR A 2 15.36 18.75 3.96
CA THR A 2 14.31 18.73 2.93
C THR A 2 13.53 17.42 3.06
N ARG A 3 12.24 17.48 3.41
CA ARG A 3 11.39 16.29 3.63
C ARG A 3 11.23 15.53 2.31
N SER A 4 11.70 14.28 2.26
CA SER A 4 11.35 13.37 1.18
C SER A 4 9.85 13.09 1.19
N ARG A 5 9.25 12.93 0.01
CA ARG A 5 7.82 12.67 -0.13
C ARG A 5 7.50 11.27 0.42
N SER A 6 6.48 11.16 1.26
CA SER A 6 6.03 9.85 1.79
C SER A 6 5.71 8.89 0.65
N THR A 7 6.16 7.64 0.78
CA THR A 7 5.77 6.56 -0.13
C THR A 7 4.26 6.29 -0.06
N LYS A 8 3.72 5.56 -1.04
CA LYS A 8 2.30 5.16 -1.03
C LYS A 8 1.95 4.30 0.19
N ALA A 9 2.88 3.44 0.63
CA ALA A 9 2.71 2.59 1.81
C ALA A 9 2.68 3.41 3.10
N GLU A 10 3.66 4.30 3.28
CA GLU A 10 3.71 5.20 4.45
C GLU A 10 2.47 6.07 4.54
N LYS A 11 2.02 6.64 3.41
CA LYS A 11 0.77 7.42 3.38
C LYS A 11 -0.43 6.57 3.78
N ALA A 12 -0.52 5.32 3.32
CA ALA A 12 -1.60 4.42 3.70
C ALA A 12 -1.58 4.11 5.21
N TRP A 13 -0.41 3.89 5.80
CA TRP A 13 -0.24 3.72 7.25
C TRP A 13 -0.68 4.96 8.02
N GLN A 14 -0.22 6.14 7.62
CA GLN A 14 -0.56 7.41 8.25
C GLN A 14 -2.08 7.66 8.25
N LEU A 15 -2.74 7.42 7.11
CA LEU A 15 -4.20 7.55 7.00
C LEU A 15 -4.96 6.53 7.84
N ASN A 16 -4.48 5.29 7.91
CA ASN A 16 -5.09 4.24 8.72
C ASN A 16 -4.94 4.52 10.23
N ALA A 17 -3.78 5.00 10.67
CA ALA A 17 -3.54 5.41 12.05
C ALA A 17 -4.43 6.60 12.44
N ALA A 18 -4.50 7.62 11.57
CA ALA A 18 -5.40 8.76 11.73
C ALA A 18 -6.87 8.32 11.86
N ARG A 19 -7.34 7.44 10.95
CA ARG A 19 -8.69 6.86 11.01
C ARG A 19 -8.92 6.10 12.32
N GLY A 20 -7.91 5.39 12.82
CA GLY A 20 -7.95 4.70 14.10
C GLY A 20 -8.11 5.66 15.30
N LEU A 21 -7.46 6.82 15.28
CA LEU A 21 -7.63 7.86 16.31
C LEU A 21 -9.05 8.45 16.29
N LEU A 22 -9.57 8.74 15.09
CA LEU A 22 -10.94 9.25 14.91
C LEU A 22 -12.00 8.25 15.39
N ARG A 23 -11.86 6.97 15.06
CA ARG A 23 -12.79 5.92 15.51
C ARG A 23 -12.78 5.72 17.03
N ARG A 24 -11.66 6.02 17.69
CA ARG A 24 -11.53 6.01 19.15
C ARG A 24 -11.99 7.32 19.81
N GLN A 25 -12.51 8.27 19.03
CA GLN A 25 -12.98 9.58 19.50
C GLN A 25 -11.93 10.36 20.30
N VAL A 26 -10.65 10.20 19.94
CA VAL A 26 -9.56 10.98 20.55
C VAL A 26 -9.76 12.46 20.21
N ALA A 27 -9.64 13.33 21.21
CA ALA A 27 -9.83 14.77 21.03
C ALA A 27 -8.93 15.32 19.90
N PRO A 28 -9.41 16.22 19.02
CA PRO A 28 -8.65 16.62 17.83
C PRO A 28 -7.22 17.12 18.09
N PRO A 29 -6.96 17.99 19.10
CA PRO A 29 -5.60 18.46 19.38
C PRO A 29 -4.67 17.32 19.84
N GLU A 30 -5.22 16.34 20.55
CA GLU A 30 -4.47 15.18 21.01
C GLU A 30 -4.20 14.20 19.87
N ALA A 31 -5.20 13.96 19.00
CA ALA A 31 -5.04 13.13 17.82
C ALA A 31 -3.94 13.67 16.88
N VAL A 32 -3.89 15.00 16.68
CA VAL A 32 -2.84 15.67 15.90
C VAL A 32 -1.46 15.40 16.52
N ARG A 33 -1.31 15.61 17.83
CA ARG A 33 -0.02 15.40 18.52
C ARG A 33 0.42 13.94 18.50
N ARG A 34 -0.50 12.99 18.72
CA ARG A 34 -0.20 11.55 18.68
C ARG A 34 0.27 11.13 17.29
N LEU A 35 -0.46 11.53 16.24
CA LEU A 35 -0.11 11.20 14.87
C LEU A 35 1.19 11.88 14.41
N SER A 36 1.41 13.13 14.84
CA SER A 36 2.65 13.88 14.59
C SER A 36 3.86 13.15 15.18
N ARG A 37 3.77 12.68 16.42
CA ARG A 37 4.86 11.94 17.08
C ARG A 37 5.08 10.56 16.47
N GLU A 38 4.01 9.84 16.16
CA GLU A 38 4.09 8.46 15.65
C GLU A 38 4.81 8.38 14.29
N PHE A 39 4.64 9.39 13.44
CA PHE A 39 5.17 9.39 12.06
C PHE A 39 6.16 10.53 11.78
N ASP A 40 6.67 11.21 12.82
CA ASP A 40 7.57 12.36 12.70
C ASP A 40 7.05 13.45 11.71
N LEU A 41 5.75 13.74 11.80
CA LEU A 41 5.05 14.70 10.95
C LEU A 41 4.98 16.07 11.62
N SER A 42 4.88 17.14 10.82
CA SER A 42 4.49 18.44 11.39
C SER A 42 3.00 18.39 11.77
N GLU A 43 2.61 19.15 12.78
CA GLU A 43 1.21 19.18 13.22
C GLU A 43 0.22 19.55 12.09
N ARG A 44 0.62 20.47 11.20
CA ARG A 44 -0.16 20.80 10.00
C ARG A 44 -0.39 19.59 9.08
N GLN A 45 0.63 18.75 8.90
CA GLN A 45 0.53 17.56 8.06
C GLN A 45 -0.29 16.46 8.75
N ALA A 46 -0.11 16.29 10.07
CA ALA A 46 -0.93 15.39 10.87
C ALA A 46 -2.42 15.79 10.84
N TYR A 47 -2.72 17.09 10.97
CA TYR A 47 -4.07 17.62 10.84
C TYR A 47 -4.67 17.33 9.45
N ARG A 48 -3.91 17.55 8.37
CA ARG A 48 -4.35 17.19 7.00
C ARG A 48 -4.67 15.71 6.84
N TYR A 49 -3.89 14.81 7.46
CA TYR A 49 -4.19 13.38 7.40
C TYR A 49 -5.41 12.99 8.24
N LEU A 50 -5.67 13.68 9.34
CA LEU A 50 -6.92 13.50 10.09
C LEU A 50 -8.13 13.95 9.26
N GLU A 51 -8.07 15.10 8.58
CA GLU A 51 -9.13 15.53 7.65
C GLU A 51 -9.31 14.53 6.49
N GLN A 52 -8.23 14.03 5.91
CA GLN A 52 -8.33 13.02 4.84
C GLN A 52 -8.93 11.71 5.38
N ALA A 53 -8.55 11.30 6.58
CA ALA A 53 -9.02 10.07 7.19
C ALA A 53 -10.49 10.13 7.64
N SER A 54 -11.03 11.30 7.96
CA SER A 54 -12.45 11.46 8.30
C SER A 54 -13.37 11.24 7.11
N GLN A 55 -12.86 11.42 5.89
CA GLN A 55 -13.57 11.20 4.63
C GLN A 55 -13.48 9.75 4.14
N LEU A 56 -12.78 8.86 4.87
CA LEU A 56 -12.58 7.47 4.47
C LEU A 56 -13.65 6.53 5.07
N ASP A 57 -14.49 5.97 4.21
CA ASP A 57 -15.46 4.93 4.59
C ASP A 57 -14.77 3.68 5.17
N ARG A 58 -13.61 3.31 4.60
CA ARG A 58 -12.84 2.12 4.98
C ARG A 58 -11.35 2.41 5.10
N ALA A 59 -10.62 1.49 5.74
CA ALA A 59 -9.16 1.55 5.80
C ALA A 59 -8.56 1.54 4.39
N VAL A 60 -7.49 2.31 4.21
CA VAL A 60 -6.70 2.31 2.97
C VAL A 60 -5.91 1.01 2.91
N GLN A 61 -5.96 0.32 1.78
CA GLN A 61 -5.10 -0.84 1.58
C GLN A 61 -3.64 -0.39 1.58
N VAL A 62 -2.84 -0.98 2.46
CA VAL A 62 -1.40 -0.74 2.48
C VAL A 62 -0.79 -1.55 1.35
N PRO A 63 -0.19 -0.92 0.32
CA PRO A 63 0.54 -1.66 -0.69
C PRO A 63 1.73 -2.36 -0.04
N GLU A 64 1.85 -3.67 -0.28
CA GLU A 64 3.01 -4.44 0.14
C GLU A 64 4.27 -3.91 -0.58
N ALA A 65 5.40 -3.88 0.14
CA ALA A 65 6.66 -3.47 -0.45
C ALA A 65 7.05 -4.49 -1.53
N THR A 66 7.27 -3.99 -2.75
CA THR A 66 7.69 -4.84 -3.88
C THR A 66 9.20 -4.77 -4.05
N VAL A 67 9.85 -5.92 -4.15
CA VAL A 67 11.26 -6.02 -4.54
C VAL A 67 11.34 -6.26 -6.06
N PRO A 68 12.18 -5.52 -6.81
CA PRO A 68 12.38 -5.80 -8.23
C PRO A 68 13.08 -7.17 -8.39
N VAL A 69 12.51 -8.03 -9.22
CA VAL A 69 13.06 -9.34 -9.54
C VAL A 69 13.28 -9.44 -11.04
N THR A 70 14.53 -9.69 -11.45
CA THR A 70 14.89 -9.86 -12.86
C THR A 70 14.96 -11.36 -13.18
N LEU A 71 14.18 -11.79 -14.19
CA LEU A 71 14.05 -13.19 -14.58
C LEU A 71 14.30 -13.33 -16.09
N LYS A 72 14.96 -14.40 -16.49
CA LYS A 72 15.01 -14.82 -17.90
C LYS A 72 13.78 -15.66 -18.20
N LEU A 73 13.05 -15.29 -19.25
CA LEU A 73 11.87 -16.01 -19.74
C LEU A 73 11.98 -16.19 -21.25
N PRO A 74 11.44 -17.28 -21.81
CA PRO A 74 11.35 -17.44 -23.26
C PRO A 74 10.62 -16.25 -23.91
N PRO A 75 11.04 -15.78 -25.11
CA PRO A 75 10.43 -14.62 -25.76
C PRO A 75 8.92 -14.76 -25.93
N ARG A 76 8.46 -15.96 -26.31
CA ARG A 76 7.04 -16.25 -26.49
C ARG A 76 6.23 -16.08 -25.20
N THR A 77 6.79 -16.46 -24.06
CA THR A 77 6.16 -16.28 -22.75
C THR A 77 6.02 -14.80 -22.41
N VAL A 78 7.05 -14.00 -22.69
CA VAL A 78 7.03 -12.54 -22.46
C VAL A 78 5.99 -11.85 -23.35
N GLU A 79 5.85 -12.27 -24.62
CA GLU A 79 4.83 -11.76 -25.53
C GLU A 79 3.41 -12.01 -25.02
N LEU A 80 3.12 -13.24 -24.62
CA LEU A 80 1.81 -13.63 -24.10
C LEU A 80 1.48 -12.86 -22.81
N LEU A 81 2.45 -12.74 -21.90
CA LEU A 81 2.29 -11.99 -20.66
C LEU A 81 2.01 -10.50 -20.92
N ARG A 82 2.73 -9.87 -21.86
CA ARG A 82 2.50 -8.48 -22.28
C ARG A 82 1.14 -8.30 -22.96
N LYS A 83 0.73 -9.25 -23.81
CA LYS A 83 -0.59 -9.22 -24.47
C LYS A 83 -1.70 -9.28 -23.43
N TYR A 84 -1.59 -10.20 -22.47
CA TYR A 84 -2.57 -10.35 -21.40
C TYR A 84 -2.64 -9.13 -20.48
N ALA A 85 -1.49 -8.56 -20.10
CA ALA A 85 -1.43 -7.32 -19.31
C ALA A 85 -2.19 -6.18 -20.01
N ARG A 86 -1.99 -6.00 -21.31
CA ARG A 86 -2.70 -4.98 -22.10
C ARG A 86 -4.21 -5.23 -22.16
N SER A 87 -4.64 -6.46 -22.40
CA SER A 87 -6.08 -6.77 -22.51
C SER A 87 -6.83 -6.74 -21.18
N SER A 88 -6.14 -7.04 -20.07
CA SER A 88 -6.74 -7.11 -18.73
C SER A 88 -6.64 -5.80 -17.93
N GLY A 89 -5.78 -4.87 -18.34
CA GLY A 89 -5.46 -3.67 -17.56
C GLY A 89 -4.60 -3.94 -16.31
N LEU A 90 -4.18 -5.19 -16.08
CA LEU A 90 -3.32 -5.57 -14.97
C LEU A 90 -1.84 -5.32 -15.29
N THR A 91 -1.06 -4.93 -14.28
CA THR A 91 0.40 -4.85 -14.45
C THR A 91 1.00 -6.25 -14.55
N ILE A 92 2.14 -6.38 -15.25
CA ILE A 92 2.88 -7.64 -15.32
C ILE A 92 3.20 -8.16 -13.92
N GLY A 93 3.62 -7.28 -13.00
CA GLY A 93 3.88 -7.65 -11.61
C GLY A 93 2.65 -8.25 -10.94
N ALA A 94 1.48 -7.64 -11.07
CA ALA A 94 0.24 -8.17 -10.48
C ALA A 94 -0.13 -9.56 -11.02
N ILE A 95 0.03 -9.77 -12.33
CA ILE A 95 -0.21 -11.07 -12.97
C ILE A 95 0.75 -12.13 -12.41
N VAL A 96 2.05 -11.81 -12.36
CA VAL A 96 3.09 -12.73 -11.86
C VAL A 96 2.87 -13.04 -10.38
N THR A 97 2.58 -12.05 -9.55
CA THR A 97 2.26 -12.26 -8.13
C THR A 97 1.05 -13.17 -7.95
N ALA A 98 -0.02 -12.98 -8.73
CA ALA A 98 -1.21 -13.83 -8.66
C ALA A 98 -0.89 -15.28 -9.05
N ALA A 99 -0.16 -15.47 -10.15
CA ALA A 99 0.23 -16.80 -10.64
C ALA A 99 1.15 -17.52 -9.64
N LEU A 100 2.16 -16.85 -9.09
CA LEU A 100 3.05 -17.41 -8.08
C LEU A 100 2.30 -17.76 -6.80
N ASN A 101 1.41 -16.90 -6.32
CA ASN A 101 0.60 -17.20 -5.13
C ASN A 101 -0.33 -18.41 -5.35
N ALA A 102 -0.91 -18.56 -6.54
CA ALA A 102 -1.69 -19.75 -6.88
C ALA A 102 -0.83 -21.02 -6.84
N PHE A 103 0.33 -21.00 -7.51
CA PHE A 103 1.27 -22.12 -7.56
C PHE A 103 1.85 -22.50 -6.19
N LEU A 104 2.24 -21.53 -5.36
CA LEU A 104 2.77 -21.80 -4.03
C LEU A 104 1.70 -22.33 -3.08
N ARG A 105 0.44 -21.89 -3.22
CA ARG A 105 -0.68 -22.44 -2.44
C ARG A 105 -0.95 -23.91 -2.77
N THR A 106 -0.80 -24.31 -4.04
CA THR A 106 -0.95 -25.73 -4.41
C THR A 106 0.16 -26.58 -3.82
N LEU A 107 1.40 -26.09 -3.79
CA LEU A 107 2.53 -26.82 -3.18
C LEU A 107 2.35 -27.05 -1.67
N LYS A 108 1.87 -26.04 -0.93
CA LYS A 108 1.62 -26.16 0.52
C LYS A 108 0.50 -27.14 0.91
N ARG A 109 -0.35 -27.56 -0.03
CA ARG A 109 -1.42 -28.54 0.24
C ARG A 109 -0.96 -29.99 0.09
N HIS A 110 0.24 -30.22 -0.45
CA HIS A 110 0.80 -31.53 -0.74
C HIS A 110 2.04 -31.88 0.10
N GLY A 111 2.31 -31.13 1.16
CA GLY A 111 3.33 -31.43 2.18
C GLY A 111 2.74 -31.24 3.57
#